data_AF-A0A6C0CIP1-F1
#
_entry.id   AF-A0A6C0CIP1-F1
#
_cell.length_a   1.000
_cell.length_b   1.000
_cell.length_c   1.000
_cell.angle_alpha   90.00
_cell.angle_beta   90.00
_cell.angle_gamma   90.00
#
_symmetry.space_group_name_H-M   'P 1'
#
loop_
_entity.id
_entity.type
_entity.pdbx_description
1 polymer ?
#
loop_
_entity_poly.entity_id
_entity_poly.type
_entity_poly.pdbx_seq_one_letter_code
_entity_poly.pdbx_strand_id
1 'polypeptide(L)' 'MEEEKIEITSHEKWILAVLLAVLFLLLSTPLAFQTGNRFLSFVGFSYIKNNQITPAGWILHAVIFALLVRLMMK' A
#
# COMPACT_ATOMS: atom_id res chain seq x y z
N MET A 1 -25.18 -17.47 -3.58
CA MET A 1 -23.82 -17.29 -3.06
C MET A 1 -24.00 -16.52 -1.78
N GLU A 2 -24.17 -17.24 -0.67
CA GLU A 2 -24.41 -16.64 0.64
C GLU A 2 -23.14 -15.89 1.05
N GLU A 3 -23.27 -14.60 1.34
CA GLU A 3 -22.16 -13.82 1.90
C GLU A 3 -21.93 -14.32 3.33
N GLU A 4 -20.92 -15.16 3.51
CA GLU A 4 -20.41 -15.54 4.82
C GLU A 4 -19.92 -14.27 5.52
N LYS A 5 -20.69 -13.84 6.52
CA LYS A 5 -20.39 -12.62 7.28
C LYS A 5 -19.27 -12.95 8.25
N ILE A 6 -18.02 -12.77 7.82
CA ILE A 6 -16.84 -12.94 8.66
C ILE A 6 -16.94 -11.92 9.81
N GLU A 7 -17.33 -12.39 11.00
CA GLU A 7 -17.34 -11.58 12.21
C GLU A 7 -15.90 -11.39 12.70
N ILE A 8 -15.29 -10.28 12.30
CA ILE A 8 -13.96 -9.90 12.78
C ILE A 8 -14.07 -9.54 14.26
N THR A 9 -13.46 -10.35 15.11
CA THR A 9 -13.38 -10.16 16.56
C THR A 9 -12.55 -8.92 16.91
N SER A 10 -12.76 -8.36 18.10
CA SER A 10 -12.00 -7.17 18.54
C SER A 10 -10.49 -7.40 18.57
N HIS A 11 -10.03 -8.63 18.86
CA HIS A 11 -8.62 -8.99 18.84
C HIS A 11 -8.02 -8.97 17.43
N GLU A 12 -8.75 -9.51 16.45
CA GLU A 12 -8.34 -9.49 15.03
C GLU A 12 -8.25 -8.06 14.49
N LYS A 13 -9.15 -7.17 14.90
CA LYS A 13 -9.08 -5.74 14.53
C LYS A 13 -7.79 -5.07 15.00
N TRP A 14 -7.34 -5.37 16.22
CA TRP A 14 -6.09 -4.83 16.75
C TRP A 14 -4.86 -5.38 16.01
N ILE A 15 -4.85 -6.67 15.70
CA ILE A 15 -3.78 -7.29 14.89
C ILE A 15 -3.74 -6.64 13.50
N LEU A 16 -4.90 -6.48 12.85
CA LEU A 16 -5.02 -5.79 11.56
C LEU A 16 -4.51 -4.35 11.64
N ALA A 17 -4.85 -3.60 12.69
CA ALA A 17 -4.40 -2.22 12.85
C ALA A 17 -2.86 -2.13 12.99
N VAL A 18 -2.25 -3.02 13.76
CA VAL A 18 -0.78 -3.09 13.90
C VAL A 18 -0.13 -3.47 12.57
N LEU A 19 -0.68 -4.46 11.86
CA LEU A 19 -0.15 -4.89 10.57
C LEU A 19 -0.22 -3.76 9.53
N LEU A 20 -1.34 -3.03 9.50
CA LEU A 20 -1.52 -1.86 8.64
C LEU A 20 -0.57 -0.72 8.98
N ALA A 21 -0.30 -0.48 10.26
CA ALA A 21 0.66 0.53 10.69
C ALA A 21 2.10 0.17 10.25
N VAL A 22 2.50 -1.09 10.41
CA VAL A 22 3.81 -1.58 9.93
C VAL A 22 3.90 -1.48 8.40
N LEU A 23 2.83 -1.88 7.70
CA LEU A 23 2.76 -1.81 6.24
C LEU A 23 2.87 -0.37 5.73
N PHE A 24 2.18 0.57 6.38
CA PHE A 24 2.26 2.00 6.08
C PHE A 24 3.68 2.55 6.27
N LEU A 25 4.33 2.17 7.37
CA LEU A 25 5.72 2.53 7.66
C LEU A 25 6.66 2.01 6.58
N LEU A 26 6.49 0.75 6.17
CA LEU A 26 7.29 0.12 5.13
C LEU A 26 7.12 0.84 3.77
N LEU A 27 5.87 1.18 3.41
CA LEU A 27 5.53 1.89 2.18
C LEU A 27 5.96 3.35 2.18
N SER A 28 6.10 3.98 3.34
CA SER A 28 6.59 5.36 3.47
C SER A 28 8.12 5.47 3.34
N THR A 29 8.85 4.35 3.23
CA THR A 29 10.30 4.38 3.07
C THR A 29 10.72 4.83 1.66
N PRO A 30 11.86 5.53 1.50
CA PRO A 30 12.42 5.86 0.18
C PRO A 30 12.63 4.62 -0.69
N LEU A 31 12.93 3.47 -0.06
CA LEU A 31 13.13 2.19 -0.73
C LEU A 31 11.85 1.71 -1.42
N ALA A 32 10.69 1.86 -0.79
CA ALA A 32 9.40 1.49 -1.37
C ALA A 32 9.07 2.36 -2.60
N PHE A 33 9.35 3.66 -2.54
CA PHE A 33 9.20 4.55 -3.70
C PHE A 33 10.15 4.19 -4.84
N GLN A 34 11.42 3.88 -4.55
CA GLN A 34 12.38 3.44 -5.57
C GLN A 34 11.98 2.12 -6.20
N THR A 35 11.48 1.17 -5.40
CA THR A 35 11.03 -0.14 -5.87
C THR A 35 9.83 -0.01 -6.80
N GLY A 36 8.82 0.77 -6.39
CA GLY A 36 7.67 1.04 -7.22
C GLY A 36 8.05 1.78 -8.51
N ASN A 37 9.00 2.72 -8.45
CA ASN A 37 9.45 3.45 -9.63
C ASN A 37 10.19 2.53 -10.60
N ARG A 38 11.01 1.60 -10.08
CA ARG A 38 11.68 0.59 -10.90
C ARG A 38 10.67 -0.32 -11.58
N PHE A 39 9.62 -0.74 -10.87
CA PHE A 39 8.55 -1.56 -11.44
C PHE A 39 7.77 -0.82 -12.53
N LEU A 40 7.38 0.43 -12.29
CA LEU A 40 6.68 1.24 -13.29
C LEU A 40 7.56 1.65 -14.47
N SER A 41 8.87 1.81 -14.26
CA SER A 41 9.82 2.12 -15.33
C SER A 41 9.92 0.99 -16.34
N PHE A 42 9.68 -0.26 -15.92
CA PHE A 42 9.59 -1.41 -16.82
C PHE A 42 8.42 -1.29 -17.81
N VAL A 43 7.34 -0.61 -17.40
CA VAL A 43 6.13 -0.37 -18.21
C VAL A 43 6.17 1.00 -18.90
N GLY A 44 7.31 1.72 -18.83
CA GLY A 44 7.52 3.01 -19.47
C GLY A 44 7.07 4.23 -18.65
N PHE A 45 6.70 4.07 -17.38
CA PHE A 45 6.28 5.17 -16.50
C PHE A 45 7.30 5.42 -15.39
N SER A 46 7.64 6.69 -15.13
CA SER A 46 8.52 7.06 -14.00
C SER A 46 7.93 8.27 -13.27
N TYR A 47 7.84 8.18 -11.95
CA TYR A 47 7.27 9.22 -11.08
C TYR A 47 8.30 9.78 -10.08
N ILE A 48 9.54 9.30 -10.13
CA ILE A 48 10.69 9.94 -9.49
C ILE A 48 11.38 10.83 -10.52
N LYS A 49 11.53 12.12 -10.22
CA LYS A 49 12.24 13.10 -11.05
C LYS A 49 13.22 13.88 -10.18
N ASN A 50 14.47 14.02 -10.62
CA ASN A 50 15.53 14.72 -9.87
C ASN A 50 15.68 14.26 -8.41
N ASN A 51 15.58 12.96 -8.16
CA ASN A 51 15.64 12.38 -6.81
C ASN A 51 14.53 12.83 -5.85
N GLN A 52 13.47 13.46 -6.39
CA GLN A 52 12.29 13.89 -5.65
C GLN A 52 11.08 13.04 -6.05
N ILE A 53 10.24 12.75 -5.06
CA ILE A 53 8.99 12.04 -5.25
C ILE A 53 7.96 13.05 -5.75
N THR A 54 7.44 12.85 -6.95
CA THR A 54 6.36 13.70 -7.47
C THR A 54 5.05 13.44 -6.71
N PRO A 55 4.11 14.40 -6.69
CA PRO A 55 2.78 14.18 -6.12
C PRO A 55 2.07 12.94 -6.69
N ALA A 56 2.32 12.62 -7.96
CA ALA A 56 1.81 11.40 -8.60
C ALA A 56 2.36 10.11 -7.93
N GLY A 57 3.62 10.12 -7.49
CA GLY A 57 4.21 9.02 -6.73
C GLY A 57 3.55 8.81 -5.37
N TRP A 58 3.26 9.90 -4.65
CA TRP A 58 2.52 9.84 -3.38
C TRP A 58 1.11 9.26 -3.57
N ILE A 59 0.40 9.71 -4.59
CA ILE A 59 -0.95 9.23 -4.91
C ILE A 59 -0.91 7.74 -5.27
N LEU A 60 0.05 7.32 -6.10
CA LEU A 60 0.22 5.92 -6.47
C LEU A 60 0.45 5.03 -5.24
N HIS A 61 1.36 5.42 -4.35
CA HIS A 61 1.63 4.67 -3.12
C HIS A 61 0.42 4.60 -2.19
N ALA A 62 -0.36 5.68 -2.10
CA ALA A 62 -1.63 5.68 -1.36
C ALA A 62 -2.65 4.71 -1.96
N VAL A 63 -2.75 4.62 -3.29
CA VAL A 63 -3.62 3.66 -3.98
C VAL A 63 -3.16 2.22 -3.74
N ILE A 64 -1.86 1.95 -3.82
CA ILE A 64 -1.29 0.63 -3.52
C ILE A 64 -1.59 0.23 -2.07
N PHE A 65 -1.40 1.13 -1.11
CA PHE A 65 -1.74 0.89 0.29
C PHE A 65 -3.23 0.58 0.46
N ALA A 66 -4.12 1.37 -0.15
CA ALA A 66 -5.56 1.14 -0.09
C ALA A 66 -5.98 -0.20 -0.70
N LEU A 67 -5.34 -0.64 -1.79
CA LEU A 67 -5.56 -1.95 -2.40
C LEU A 67 -5.11 -3.09 -1.47
N LEU A 68 -3.96 -2.95 -0.82
CA LEU A 68 -3.48 -3.94 0.17
C LEU A 68 -4.41 -4.03 1.37
N VAL A 69 -4.87 -2.88 1.92
CA VAL A 69 -5.86 -2.85 3.00
C VAL A 69 -7.13 -3.59 2.58
N ARG A 70 -7.64 -3.29 1.37
CA ARG A 70 -8.84 -3.95 0.85
C ARG A 70 -8.65 -5.45 0.65
N LEU A 71 -7.46 -5.88 0.22
CA LEU A 71 -7.14 -7.30 0.06
C LEU A 71 -7.10 -8.03 1.40
N MET A 72 -6.61 -7.37 2.46
CA MET A 72 -6.55 -7.95 3.80
C MET A 72 -7.91 -8.03 4.50
N MET A 73 -8.85 -7.16 4.14
CA MET A 73 -10.20 -7.10 4.71
C MET A 73 -11.20 -7.97 3.95
N LYS A 74 -10.80 -8.60 2.85
CA LYS A 74 -11.64 -9.47 2.02
C LYS A 74 -11.30 -10.93 2.28
#